data_AF-A0A958KZJ4-F1
#
_entry.id   AF-A0A958KZJ4-F1
#
_cell.length_a   1.000
_cell.length_b   1.000
_cell.length_c   1.000
_cell.angle_alpha   90.00
_cell.angle_beta   90.00
_cell.angle_gamma   90.00
#
_symmetry.space_group_name_H-M   'P 1'
#
loop_
_entity.id
_entity.type
_entity.pdbx_description
1 polymer ?
#
loop_
_entity_poly.entity_id
_entity_poly.type
_entity_poly.pdbx_seq_one_letter_code
_entity_poly.pdbx_strand_id
1 'polypeptide(L)'
;MNENPINISRLYEKGDPSDHCYLLSGGTVFLHFADLPAEAVEMKKALIGTVEFFASEPAQLVRPRMFGVSVEASSSLSKVSFETLSDTVQDFAFGVAANRFLAEIIDRTNALLTQQAKDLQFQRQRFDKLARNMAGVITQLEILAKKKDLAAVKNLCARFNQSPTVQIGKSLLYDNIVTRLELAPEEHEKNVCVYEANGALCKKGDDASSMFVLLRGKIRVASHGKTIARIETPGEAFGELSLFMNNKRTAELTALEKSTVLVITKENLREFHEDHPLMFFQIARTLAKRVGMNLERIEQGILDRRDPERFAERAEEAARERITLVRDLREIERLTKERGLADLLFLLSE
;
A
#
# COMPACT_ATOMS: atom_id res chain seq x y z
N MET A 1 33.40 19.33 10.56
CA MET A 1 33.91 17.95 10.57
C MET A 1 33.82 17.48 9.14
N ASN A 2 34.96 17.13 8.51
CA ASN A 2 34.98 16.57 7.16
C ASN A 2 34.42 15.14 7.25
N GLU A 3 33.16 14.95 6.84
CA GLU A 3 32.67 13.61 6.56
C GLU A 3 33.38 13.12 5.30
N ASN A 4 34.17 12.05 5.43
CA ASN A 4 34.69 11.33 4.27
C ASN A 4 33.48 10.90 3.42
N PRO A 5 33.51 11.11 2.09
CA PRO A 5 32.41 10.68 1.24
C PRO A 5 32.24 9.17 1.40
N ILE A 6 31.04 8.74 1.82
CA ILE A 6 30.68 7.32 1.90
C ILE A 6 30.80 6.76 0.50
N ASN A 7 31.71 5.80 0.31
CA ASN A 7 31.87 5.14 -0.98
C ASN A 7 30.68 4.23 -1.22
N ILE A 8 29.94 4.45 -2.31
CA ILE A 8 28.71 3.71 -2.64
C ILE A 8 28.91 2.81 -3.85
N SER A 9 28.36 1.61 -3.80
CA SER A 9 28.30 0.66 -4.91
C SER A 9 26.85 0.51 -5.38
N ARG A 10 26.61 0.70 -6.67
CA ARG A 10 25.26 0.60 -7.26
C ARG A 10 24.88 -0.86 -7.50
N LEU A 11 23.68 -1.24 -7.08
CA LEU A 11 23.15 -2.60 -7.31
C LEU A 11 22.32 -2.70 -8.58
N TYR A 12 21.42 -1.74 -8.80
CA TYR A 12 20.59 -1.65 -10.00
C TYR A 12 19.97 -0.24 -10.12
N GLU A 13 19.57 0.12 -11.33
CA GLU A 13 18.81 1.31 -11.66
C GLU A 13 17.35 1.00 -11.96
N LYS A 14 16.50 2.03 -11.93
CA LYS A 14 15.14 1.92 -12.45
C LYS A 14 15.19 1.52 -13.92
N GLY A 15 14.41 0.51 -14.30
CA GLY A 15 14.34 0.01 -15.68
C GLY A 15 15.20 -1.24 -15.94
N ASP A 16 16.19 -1.54 -15.10
CA ASP A 16 17.00 -2.75 -15.23
C ASP A 16 16.14 -4.03 -15.12
N PRO A 17 16.53 -5.17 -15.71
CA PRO A 17 15.82 -6.43 -15.49
C PRO A 17 15.90 -6.88 -14.03
N SER A 18 14.78 -7.43 -13.52
CA SER A 18 14.68 -8.05 -12.19
C SER A 18 14.64 -9.58 -12.28
N ASP A 19 15.80 -10.22 -12.28
CA ASP A 19 15.96 -11.69 -12.32
C ASP A 19 16.55 -12.27 -11.01
N HIS A 20 16.96 -11.42 -10.08
CA HIS A 20 17.51 -11.80 -8.78
C HIS A 20 17.22 -10.75 -7.70
N CYS A 21 17.44 -11.12 -6.45
CA CYS A 21 17.53 -10.21 -5.31
C CYS A 21 18.92 -10.30 -4.68
N TYR A 22 19.19 -9.42 -3.72
CA TYR A 22 20.45 -9.36 -2.99
C TYR A 22 20.18 -9.52 -1.50
N LEU A 23 20.83 -10.51 -0.88
CA LEU A 23 20.85 -10.65 0.56
C LEU A 23 21.98 -9.78 1.13
N LEU A 24 21.60 -8.78 1.91
CA LEU A 24 22.50 -7.90 2.65
C LEU A 24 22.72 -8.44 4.06
N SER A 25 23.98 -8.58 4.47
CA SER A 25 24.36 -9.02 5.82
C SER A 25 24.53 -7.88 6.84
N GLY A 26 24.47 -6.63 6.37
CA GLY A 26 24.57 -5.41 7.17
C GLY A 26 25.14 -4.25 6.34
N GLY A 27 24.62 -3.04 6.55
CA GLY A 27 25.14 -1.81 5.96
C GLY A 27 24.06 -0.77 5.66
N THR A 28 24.47 0.36 5.10
CA THR A 28 23.54 1.40 4.62
C THR A 28 23.10 1.11 3.18
N VAL A 29 21.79 1.12 2.97
CA VAL A 29 21.12 1.04 1.67
C VAL A 29 20.66 2.43 1.28
N PHE A 30 20.89 2.82 0.04
CA PHE A 30 20.48 4.09 -0.54
C PHE A 30 19.38 3.82 -1.58
N LEU A 31 18.18 4.32 -1.32
CA LEU A 31 17.01 4.16 -2.18
C LEU A 31 16.87 5.38 -3.08
N HIS A 32 16.83 5.16 -4.40
CA HIS A 32 16.77 6.23 -5.41
C HIS A 32 15.38 6.24 -6.06
N PHE A 33 14.54 7.19 -5.63
CA PHE A 33 13.17 7.35 -6.14
C PHE A 33 13.09 8.52 -7.12
N ALA A 34 12.77 8.22 -8.38
CA ALA A 34 12.72 9.23 -9.44
C ALA A 34 14.02 10.07 -9.48
N ASP A 35 13.90 11.40 -9.55
CA ASP A 35 14.99 12.38 -9.51
C ASP A 35 15.19 13.02 -8.13
N LEU A 36 14.59 12.44 -7.08
CA LEU A 36 14.73 12.95 -5.71
C LEU A 36 16.08 12.57 -5.10
N PRO A 37 16.55 13.29 -4.07
CA PRO A 37 17.71 12.87 -3.29
C PRO A 37 17.53 11.45 -2.75
N ALA A 38 18.62 10.69 -2.72
CA ALA A 38 18.60 9.31 -2.23
C ALA A 38 18.26 9.25 -0.73
N GLU A 39 17.39 8.32 -0.35
CA GLU A 39 17.01 8.06 1.04
C GLU A 39 17.95 6.98 1.61
N ALA A 40 18.70 7.32 2.66
CA ALA A 40 19.59 6.39 3.34
C ALA A 40 18.86 5.59 4.42
N VAL A 41 19.15 4.29 4.49
CA VAL A 41 18.58 3.36 5.47
C VAL A 41 19.64 2.41 5.97
N GLU A 42 19.89 2.41 7.28
CA GLU A 42 20.72 1.40 7.92
C GLU A 42 19.93 0.09 8.08
N MET A 43 20.49 -1.01 7.57
CA MET A 43 19.85 -2.32 7.62
C MET A 43 20.81 -3.39 8.13
N LYS A 44 20.40 -4.13 9.16
CA LYS A 44 21.17 -5.27 9.68
C LYS A 44 21.08 -6.51 8.79
N LYS A 45 19.88 -6.81 8.26
CA LYS A 45 19.61 -7.88 7.30
C LYS A 45 18.42 -7.50 6.43
N ALA A 46 18.56 -7.61 5.12
CA ALA A 46 17.52 -7.28 4.15
C ALA A 46 17.66 -8.13 2.88
N LEU A 47 16.52 -8.41 2.24
CA LEU A 47 16.47 -8.92 0.88
C LEU A 47 16.07 -7.77 -0.06
N ILE A 48 17.07 -7.22 -0.73
CA ILE A 48 16.95 -6.07 -1.63
C ILE A 48 16.52 -6.55 -3.02
N GLY A 49 15.60 -5.82 -3.66
CA GLY A 49 15.15 -6.13 -5.02
C GLY A 49 14.07 -7.21 -5.08
N THR A 50 13.22 -7.29 -4.05
CA THR A 50 12.10 -8.23 -3.96
C THR A 50 10.75 -7.65 -4.40
N VAL A 51 10.66 -6.34 -4.66
CA VAL A 51 9.40 -5.67 -5.00
C VAL A 51 8.78 -6.28 -6.25
N GLU A 52 9.56 -6.44 -7.33
CA GLU A 52 9.05 -6.95 -8.60
C GLU A 52 8.57 -8.40 -8.50
N PHE A 53 9.28 -9.22 -7.71
CA PHE A 53 8.95 -10.61 -7.42
C PHE A 53 7.58 -10.72 -6.73
N PHE A 54 7.36 -9.96 -5.67
CA PHE A 54 6.12 -10.03 -4.89
C PHE A 54 4.94 -9.29 -5.53
N ALA A 55 5.18 -8.22 -6.28
CA ALA A 55 4.10 -7.43 -6.90
C ALA A 55 3.46 -8.12 -8.12
N SER A 56 4.17 -9.05 -8.77
CA SER A 56 3.79 -9.65 -10.06
C SER A 56 3.12 -11.01 -9.92
N GLU A 57 2.22 -11.33 -10.86
CA GLU A 57 1.76 -12.69 -11.10
C GLU A 57 2.09 -13.10 -12.55
N PRO A 58 2.78 -14.25 -12.76
CA PRO A 58 3.48 -15.07 -11.76
C PRO A 58 4.73 -14.37 -11.20
N ALA A 59 5.12 -14.70 -9.95
CA ALA A 59 6.19 -14.04 -9.21
C ALA A 59 7.59 -14.11 -9.87
N GLN A 60 7.80 -15.03 -10.81
CA GLN A 60 9.07 -15.26 -11.49
C GLN A 60 9.22 -14.45 -12.79
N LEU A 61 8.25 -13.59 -13.12
CA LEU A 61 8.32 -12.81 -14.35
C LEU A 61 9.34 -11.69 -14.23
N VAL A 62 10.34 -11.65 -15.12
CA VAL A 62 11.32 -10.56 -15.17
C VAL A 62 10.59 -9.27 -15.52
N ARG A 63 10.64 -8.30 -14.61
CA ARG A 63 10.09 -6.95 -14.80
C ARG A 63 11.20 -5.90 -14.76
N PRO A 64 11.00 -4.73 -15.34
CA PRO A 64 11.88 -3.59 -15.09
C PRO A 64 11.85 -3.22 -13.60
N ARG A 65 13.01 -2.92 -13.01
CA ARG A 65 13.13 -2.40 -11.65
C ARG A 65 12.32 -1.13 -11.49
N MET A 66 11.53 -1.04 -10.42
CA MET A 66 10.65 0.11 -10.19
C MET A 66 11.41 1.37 -9.72
N PHE A 67 12.58 1.22 -9.12
CA PHE A 67 13.42 2.29 -8.58
C PHE A 67 14.88 1.83 -8.50
N GLY A 68 15.83 2.73 -8.23
CA GLY A 68 17.25 2.40 -8.12
C GLY A 68 17.70 2.09 -6.69
N VAL A 69 18.71 1.24 -6.53
CA VAL A 69 19.33 0.95 -5.22
C VAL A 69 20.85 0.95 -5.31
N SER A 70 21.48 1.59 -4.33
CA SER A 70 22.91 1.47 -4.03
C SER A 70 23.13 1.05 -2.59
N VAL A 71 24.33 0.59 -2.26
CA VAL A 71 24.75 0.26 -0.89
C VAL A 71 26.11 0.88 -0.59
N GLU A 72 26.53 0.91 0.68
CA GLU A 72 27.93 1.15 1.02
C GLU A 72 28.85 0.12 0.35
N ALA A 73 29.97 0.55 -0.21
CA ALA A 73 30.90 -0.30 -0.93
C ALA A 73 31.51 -1.42 -0.06
N SER A 74 31.54 -1.24 1.26
CA SER A 74 31.97 -2.24 2.26
C SER A 74 30.90 -3.27 2.61
N SER A 75 29.69 -3.15 2.06
CA SER A 75 28.57 -4.05 2.37
C SER A 75 28.84 -5.48 1.91
N SER A 76 28.50 -6.47 2.74
CA SER A 76 28.54 -7.88 2.36
C SER A 76 27.21 -8.29 1.72
N LEU A 77 27.28 -8.74 0.46
CA LEU A 77 26.14 -9.07 -0.38
C LEU A 77 26.29 -10.45 -1.02
N SER A 78 25.19 -11.19 -1.09
CA SER A 78 25.08 -12.38 -1.93
C SER A 78 23.88 -12.25 -2.86
N LYS A 79 24.05 -12.58 -4.14
CA LYS A 79 22.95 -12.65 -5.11
C LYS A 79 22.13 -13.92 -4.89
N VAL A 80 20.81 -13.79 -4.98
CA VAL A 80 19.86 -14.90 -4.85
C VAL A 80 18.89 -14.82 -6.03
N SER A 81 18.83 -15.85 -6.88
CA SER A 81 17.89 -15.88 -8.00
C SER A 81 16.44 -15.91 -7.53
N PHE A 82 15.51 -15.49 -8.36
CA PHE A 82 14.08 -15.60 -8.03
C PHE A 82 13.58 -17.05 -7.95
N GLU A 83 14.24 -17.99 -8.62
CA GLU A 83 14.00 -19.42 -8.46
C GLU A 83 14.32 -19.86 -7.03
N THR A 84 15.55 -19.62 -6.57
CA THR A 84 15.96 -19.93 -5.20
C THR A 84 15.15 -19.17 -4.16
N LEU A 85 14.77 -17.92 -4.43
CA LEU A 85 13.87 -17.17 -3.56
C LEU A 85 12.49 -17.82 -3.48
N SER A 86 11.95 -18.33 -4.58
CA SER A 86 10.64 -19.02 -4.59
C SER A 86 10.65 -20.24 -3.67
N ASP A 87 11.75 -20.99 -3.67
CA ASP A 87 11.91 -22.19 -2.83
C ASP A 87 12.10 -21.86 -1.35
N THR A 88 12.61 -20.65 -1.03
CA THR A 88 12.98 -20.24 0.33
C THR A 88 12.09 -19.13 0.90
N VAL A 89 11.05 -18.69 0.18
CA VAL A 89 10.21 -17.55 0.60
C VAL A 89 9.37 -17.87 1.85
N GLN A 90 9.15 -19.16 2.10
CA GLN A 90 8.49 -19.66 3.31
C GLN A 90 9.48 -19.85 4.47
N ASP A 91 10.78 -19.62 4.29
CA ASP A 91 11.71 -19.63 5.42
C ASP A 91 11.51 -18.38 6.26
N PHE A 92 11.41 -18.56 7.58
CA PHE A 92 11.17 -17.46 8.52
C PHE A 92 12.16 -16.30 8.35
N ALA A 93 13.46 -16.62 8.20
CA ALA A 93 14.50 -15.60 8.07
C ALA A 93 14.38 -14.80 6.77
N PHE A 94 14.06 -15.46 5.66
CA PHE A 94 13.85 -14.83 4.36
C PHE A 94 12.57 -14.00 4.37
N GLY A 95 11.47 -14.54 4.87
CA GLY A 95 10.21 -13.83 5.01
C GLY A 95 10.33 -12.54 5.83
N VAL A 96 11.02 -12.58 6.97
CA VAL A 96 11.29 -11.38 7.78
C VAL A 96 12.19 -10.38 7.03
N ALA A 97 13.24 -10.84 6.36
CA ALA A 97 14.17 -9.97 5.64
C ALA A 97 13.52 -9.26 4.43
N ALA A 98 12.64 -9.96 3.71
CA ALA A 98 11.87 -9.41 2.60
C ALA A 98 10.84 -8.37 3.09
N ASN A 99 10.03 -8.74 4.09
CA ASN A 99 9.02 -7.84 4.64
C ASN A 99 9.62 -6.61 5.30
N ARG A 100 10.80 -6.72 5.94
CA ARG A 100 11.53 -5.56 6.47
C ARG A 100 11.94 -4.59 5.37
N PHE A 101 12.51 -5.09 4.27
CA PHE A 101 12.91 -4.24 3.15
C PHE A 101 11.70 -3.50 2.55
N LEU A 102 10.61 -4.23 2.31
CA LEU A 102 9.36 -3.66 1.80
C LEU A 102 8.75 -2.62 2.76
N ALA A 103 8.73 -2.92 4.06
CA ALA A 103 8.19 -2.01 5.07
C ALA A 103 8.96 -0.68 5.11
N GLU A 104 10.29 -0.74 4.97
CA GLU A 104 11.12 0.47 4.95
C GLU A 104 10.83 1.35 3.72
N ILE A 105 10.69 0.73 2.54
CA ILE A 105 10.33 1.48 1.32
C ILE A 105 8.96 2.13 1.49
N ILE A 106 7.98 1.42 2.06
CA ILE A 106 6.66 1.98 2.34
C ILE A 106 6.76 3.18 3.29
N ASP A 107 7.53 3.08 4.36
CA ASP A 107 7.71 4.18 5.32
C ASP A 107 8.31 5.43 4.64
N ARG A 108 9.40 5.27 3.89
CA ARG A 108 10.05 6.38 3.16
C ARG A 108 9.15 6.99 2.10
N THR A 109 8.50 6.16 1.29
CA THR A 109 7.60 6.67 0.25
C THR A 109 6.34 7.32 0.83
N ASN A 110 5.83 6.84 1.96
CA ASN A 110 4.74 7.53 2.69
C ASN A 110 5.18 8.89 3.22
N ALA A 111 6.42 9.01 3.72
CA ALA A 111 6.98 10.29 4.15
C ALA A 111 7.09 11.28 2.99
N LEU A 112 7.61 10.84 1.83
CA LEU A 112 7.69 11.63 0.61
C LEU A 112 6.31 12.09 0.12
N LEU A 113 5.32 11.19 0.09
CA LEU A 113 3.94 11.55 -0.27
C LEU A 113 3.31 12.53 0.71
N THR A 114 3.61 12.40 2.01
CA THR A 114 3.14 13.34 3.04
C THR A 114 3.77 14.71 2.85
N GLN A 115 5.06 14.78 2.51
CA GLN A 115 5.75 16.02 2.21
C GLN A 115 5.17 16.67 0.95
N GLN A 116 5.06 15.91 -0.15
CA GLN A 116 4.43 16.40 -1.38
C GLN A 116 3.03 16.96 -1.09
N ALA A 117 2.21 16.28 -0.28
CA ALA A 117 0.87 16.72 0.09
C ALA A 117 0.83 18.08 0.84
N LYS A 118 1.87 18.40 1.62
CA LYS A 118 1.98 19.71 2.29
C LYS A 118 2.33 20.82 1.30
N ASP A 119 3.09 20.49 0.26
CA ASP A 119 3.51 21.44 -0.78
C ASP A 119 2.44 21.61 -1.88
N LEU A 120 1.32 20.89 -1.81
CA LEU A 120 0.27 20.93 -2.83
C LEU A 120 -0.51 22.24 -2.85
N GLN A 121 -0.63 22.81 -4.06
CA GLN A 121 -1.57 23.90 -4.34
C GLN A 121 -3.03 23.41 -4.28
N PHE A 122 -3.95 24.35 -4.00
CA PHE A 122 -5.40 24.10 -3.87
C PHE A 122 -6.01 23.30 -5.04
N GLN A 123 -5.55 23.53 -6.27
CA GLN A 123 -6.05 22.82 -7.46
C GLN A 123 -5.75 21.31 -7.42
N ARG A 124 -4.57 20.91 -6.94
CA ARG A 124 -4.20 19.49 -6.83
C ARG A 124 -5.00 18.75 -5.77
N GLN A 125 -5.28 19.40 -4.64
CA GLN A 125 -6.15 18.83 -3.60
C GLN A 125 -7.57 18.57 -4.13
N ARG A 126 -8.11 19.48 -4.95
CA ARG A 126 -9.41 19.30 -5.60
C ARG A 126 -9.39 18.16 -6.61
N PHE A 127 -8.34 18.07 -7.43
CA PHE A 127 -8.16 16.98 -8.39
C PHE A 127 -8.08 15.61 -7.68
N ASP A 128 -7.24 15.48 -6.66
CA ASP A 128 -7.09 14.22 -5.92
C ASP A 128 -8.38 13.83 -5.19
N LYS A 129 -9.14 14.81 -4.66
CA LYS A 129 -10.47 14.56 -4.08
C LYS A 129 -11.44 14.04 -5.15
N LEU A 130 -11.50 14.69 -6.31
CA LEU A 130 -12.36 14.29 -7.42
C LEU A 130 -12.02 12.87 -7.92
N ALA A 131 -10.74 12.60 -8.18
CA ALA A 131 -10.27 11.31 -8.65
C ALA A 131 -10.64 10.19 -7.65
N ARG A 132 -10.39 10.39 -6.35
CA ARG A 132 -10.79 9.44 -5.31
C ARG A 132 -12.29 9.21 -5.26
N ASN A 133 -13.11 10.26 -5.33
CA ASN A 133 -14.56 10.14 -5.31
C ASN A 133 -15.06 9.33 -6.52
N MET A 134 -14.55 9.62 -7.72
CA MET A 134 -14.89 8.87 -8.92
C MET A 134 -14.51 7.40 -8.80
N ALA A 135 -13.28 7.10 -8.37
CA ALA A 135 -12.83 5.72 -8.18
C ALA A 135 -13.63 4.97 -7.10
N GLY A 136 -13.96 5.64 -5.99
CA GLY A 136 -14.78 5.08 -4.91
C GLY A 136 -16.19 4.74 -5.41
N VAL A 137 -16.81 5.64 -6.18
CA VAL A 137 -18.12 5.39 -6.78
C VAL A 137 -18.07 4.23 -7.76
N ILE A 138 -17.09 4.17 -8.66
CA ILE A 138 -16.96 3.04 -9.60
C ILE A 138 -16.79 1.71 -8.83
N THR A 139 -15.98 1.69 -7.77
CA THR A 139 -15.79 0.48 -6.95
C THR A 139 -17.11 0.02 -6.31
N GLN A 140 -17.90 0.94 -5.76
CA GLN A 140 -19.21 0.61 -5.18
C GLN A 140 -20.22 0.16 -6.25
N LEU A 141 -20.18 0.75 -7.44
CA LEU A 141 -21.02 0.34 -8.56
C LEU A 141 -20.66 -1.07 -9.06
N GLU A 142 -19.38 -1.45 -9.07
CA GLU A 142 -18.96 -2.81 -9.41
C GLU A 142 -19.51 -3.84 -8.40
N ILE A 143 -19.45 -3.52 -7.10
CA ILE A 143 -20.03 -4.37 -6.05
C ILE A 143 -21.54 -4.51 -6.25
N LEU A 144 -22.24 -3.40 -6.48
CA LEU A 144 -23.68 -3.40 -6.74
C LEU A 144 -24.02 -4.21 -8.00
N ALA A 145 -23.28 -4.02 -9.08
CA ALA A 145 -23.48 -4.70 -10.35
C ALA A 145 -23.26 -6.22 -10.25
N LYS A 146 -22.31 -6.67 -9.42
CA LYS A 146 -22.12 -8.09 -9.10
C LYS A 146 -23.28 -8.66 -8.30
N LYS A 147 -23.80 -7.91 -7.33
CA LYS A 147 -24.89 -8.35 -6.45
C LYS A 147 -26.26 -8.37 -7.14
N LYS A 148 -26.51 -7.46 -8.07
CA LYS A 148 -27.83 -7.19 -8.67
C LYS A 148 -27.92 -7.50 -10.17
N ASP A 149 -26.82 -7.90 -10.79
CA ASP A 149 -26.72 -8.23 -12.22
C ASP A 149 -27.20 -7.12 -13.19
N LEU A 150 -26.87 -5.86 -12.88
CA LEU A 150 -27.30 -4.70 -13.65
C LEU A 150 -26.35 -4.44 -14.84
N ALA A 151 -26.73 -4.88 -16.05
CA ALA A 151 -25.90 -4.75 -17.26
C ALA A 151 -25.48 -3.31 -17.58
N ALA A 152 -26.39 -2.34 -17.43
CA ALA A 152 -26.08 -0.93 -17.65
C ALA A 152 -24.98 -0.41 -16.70
N VAL A 153 -25.00 -0.85 -15.44
CA VAL A 153 -23.98 -0.49 -14.44
C VAL A 153 -22.66 -1.18 -14.77
N LYS A 154 -22.68 -2.46 -15.18
CA LYS A 154 -21.46 -3.18 -15.63
C LYS A 154 -20.77 -2.46 -16.79
N ASN A 155 -21.52 -2.05 -17.81
CA ASN A 155 -21.00 -1.34 -18.97
C ASN A 155 -20.42 0.04 -18.59
N LEU A 156 -21.11 0.77 -17.71
CA LEU A 156 -20.63 2.04 -17.18
C LEU A 156 -19.29 1.86 -16.43
N CYS A 157 -19.19 0.87 -15.54
CA CYS A 157 -17.96 0.57 -14.81
C CYS A 157 -16.82 0.20 -15.77
N ALA A 158 -17.07 -0.65 -16.77
CA ALA A 158 -16.06 -1.06 -17.74
C ALA A 158 -15.47 0.13 -18.51
N ARG A 159 -16.30 1.10 -18.92
CA ARG A 159 -15.87 2.34 -19.57
C ARG A 159 -15.02 3.20 -18.63
N PHE A 160 -15.55 3.52 -17.44
CA PHE A 160 -14.86 4.42 -16.52
C PHE A 160 -13.63 3.79 -15.86
N ASN A 161 -13.49 2.47 -15.83
CA ASN A 161 -12.23 1.83 -15.44
C ASN A 161 -11.05 2.13 -16.37
N GLN A 162 -11.32 2.56 -17.60
CA GLN A 162 -10.32 2.98 -18.57
C GLN A 162 -10.02 4.48 -18.49
N SER A 163 -10.79 5.24 -17.71
CA SER A 163 -10.55 6.68 -17.50
C SER A 163 -9.25 6.91 -16.72
N PRO A 164 -8.36 7.81 -17.18
CA PRO A 164 -7.17 8.19 -16.44
C PRO A 164 -7.50 8.69 -15.03
N THR A 165 -8.58 9.46 -14.86
CA THR A 165 -9.00 10.00 -13.56
C THR A 165 -9.39 8.89 -12.59
N VAL A 166 -10.10 7.87 -13.06
CA VAL A 166 -10.47 6.72 -12.21
C VAL A 166 -9.25 5.87 -11.89
N GLN A 167 -8.32 5.68 -12.83
CA GLN A 167 -7.08 4.94 -12.58
C GLN A 167 -6.21 5.65 -11.53
N ILE A 168 -6.03 6.97 -11.66
CA ILE A 168 -5.37 7.80 -10.65
C ILE A 168 -6.13 7.72 -9.32
N GLY A 169 -7.46 7.85 -9.35
CA GLY A 169 -8.30 7.73 -8.17
C GLY A 169 -8.11 6.40 -7.44
N LYS A 170 -8.02 5.29 -8.18
CA LYS A 170 -7.77 3.95 -7.62
C LYS A 170 -6.39 3.86 -6.99
N SER A 171 -5.34 4.45 -7.56
CA SER A 171 -4.01 4.47 -6.91
C SER A 171 -3.97 5.36 -5.66
N LEU A 172 -4.84 6.38 -5.59
CA LEU A 172 -5.03 7.21 -4.41
C LEU A 172 -5.84 6.53 -3.28
N LEU A 173 -6.62 5.49 -3.59
CA LEU A 173 -7.34 4.68 -2.62
C LEU A 173 -6.41 3.61 -2.03
N TYR A 174 -5.62 4.00 -1.03
CA TYR A 174 -4.77 3.09 -0.23
C TYR A 174 -5.52 1.87 0.32
N ASP A 175 -6.83 2.01 0.54
CA ASP A 175 -7.65 1.10 1.34
C ASP A 175 -7.99 -0.24 0.65
N ASN A 176 -7.73 -0.38 -0.66
CA ASN A 176 -8.18 -1.57 -1.39
C ASN A 176 -7.13 -2.69 -1.48
N ILE A 177 -5.86 -2.45 -1.10
CA ILE A 177 -4.86 -3.51 -1.02
C ILE A 177 -4.68 -3.93 0.43
N VAL A 178 -5.44 -4.96 0.77
CA VAL A 178 -5.50 -5.54 2.10
C VAL A 178 -4.77 -6.87 2.10
N THR A 179 -3.91 -7.10 3.11
CA THR A 179 -3.33 -8.41 3.33
C THR A 179 -4.40 -9.27 3.99
N ARG A 180 -5.00 -10.20 3.26
CA ARG A 180 -5.87 -11.21 3.88
C ARG A 180 -5.03 -12.42 4.24
N LEU A 181 -4.95 -12.71 5.53
CA LEU A 181 -4.42 -13.97 6.03
C LEU A 181 -5.59 -14.95 6.11
N GLU A 182 -5.39 -16.14 5.55
CA GLU A 182 -6.32 -17.25 5.72
C GLU A 182 -6.01 -17.90 7.06
N LEU A 183 -6.89 -17.70 8.04
CA LEU A 183 -6.69 -18.14 9.43
C LEU A 183 -7.85 -19.01 9.88
N ALA A 184 -7.55 -19.99 10.74
CA ALA A 184 -8.51 -20.66 11.61
C ALA A 184 -8.46 -19.99 13.00
N PRO A 185 -9.36 -19.02 13.29
CA PRO A 185 -9.24 -18.21 14.50
C PRO A 185 -9.36 -19.02 15.80
N GLU A 186 -10.03 -20.18 15.75
CA GLU A 186 -10.22 -21.06 16.90
C GLU A 186 -8.89 -21.64 17.42
N GLU A 187 -7.89 -21.78 16.55
CA GLU A 187 -6.57 -22.34 16.90
C GLU A 187 -5.70 -21.34 17.68
N HIS A 188 -6.09 -20.06 17.69
CA HIS A 188 -5.28 -18.96 18.26
C HIS A 188 -6.01 -18.18 19.35
N GLU A 189 -6.99 -18.79 20.02
CA GLU A 189 -7.86 -18.13 21.01
C GLU A 189 -7.07 -17.40 22.11
N LYS A 190 -5.93 -17.96 22.54
CA LYS A 190 -5.01 -17.36 23.54
C LYS A 190 -4.47 -15.97 23.12
N ASN A 191 -4.47 -15.68 21.82
CA ASN A 191 -3.94 -14.45 21.23
C ASN A 191 -5.06 -13.49 20.77
N VAL A 192 -6.33 -13.80 21.03
CA VAL A 192 -7.47 -12.98 20.63
C VAL A 192 -7.80 -11.93 21.69
N CYS A 193 -7.87 -10.67 21.26
CA CYS A 193 -8.26 -9.54 22.10
C CYS A 193 -9.55 -8.90 21.60
N VAL A 194 -10.37 -8.42 22.53
CA VAL A 194 -11.59 -7.67 22.24
C VAL A 194 -11.41 -6.22 22.67
N TYR A 195 -11.70 -5.30 21.76
CA TYR A 195 -11.65 -3.86 21.99
C TYR A 195 -13.05 -3.29 21.83
N GLU A 196 -13.53 -2.58 22.85
CA GLU A 196 -14.78 -1.82 22.76
C GLU A 196 -14.62 -0.59 21.85
N ALA A 197 -15.73 0.01 21.45
CA ALA A 197 -15.70 1.22 20.62
C ALA A 197 -14.87 2.33 21.27
N ASN A 198 -14.05 3.03 20.46
CA ASN A 198 -13.02 3.99 20.87
C ASN A 198 -11.84 3.41 21.66
N GLY A 199 -11.77 2.08 21.83
CA GLY A 199 -10.62 1.41 22.44
C GLY A 199 -9.35 1.58 21.60
N ALA A 200 -8.27 2.05 22.22
CA ALA A 200 -6.98 2.18 21.57
C ALA A 200 -6.25 0.82 21.55
N LEU A 201 -5.84 0.37 20.36
CA LEU A 201 -5.00 -0.82 20.19
C LEU A 201 -3.52 -0.45 20.38
N CYS A 202 -3.09 0.67 19.79
CA CYS A 202 -1.80 1.27 20.05
C CYS A 202 -1.83 2.77 19.71
N LYS A 203 -0.91 3.53 20.30
CA LYS A 203 -0.69 4.94 19.97
C LYS A 203 0.49 5.08 19.02
N LYS A 204 0.46 6.16 18.24
CA LYS A 204 1.62 6.55 17.45
C LYS A 204 2.81 6.82 18.38
N GLY A 205 3.98 6.30 18.04
CA GLY A 205 5.20 6.46 18.84
C GLY A 205 5.42 5.37 19.90
N ASP A 206 4.45 4.47 20.13
CA ASP A 206 4.65 3.30 20.99
C ASP A 206 5.65 2.33 20.38
N ASP A 207 6.29 1.50 21.20
CA ASP A 207 7.09 0.39 20.68
C ASP A 207 6.20 -0.60 19.91
N ALA A 208 6.58 -0.90 18.67
CA ALA A 208 5.84 -1.88 17.88
C ALA A 208 6.38 -3.29 18.14
N SER A 209 5.79 -3.96 19.12
CA SER A 209 6.05 -5.35 19.47
C SER A 209 5.05 -6.34 18.86
N SER A 210 4.04 -5.86 18.13
CA SER A 210 3.00 -6.72 17.55
C SER A 210 2.46 -6.25 16.19
N MET A 211 1.83 -7.15 15.47
CA MET A 211 0.88 -6.86 14.40
C MET A 211 -0.48 -7.47 14.75
N PHE A 212 -1.49 -7.15 13.97
CA PHE A 212 -2.86 -7.53 14.25
C PHE A 212 -3.52 -8.12 13.02
N VAL A 213 -4.54 -8.95 13.24
CA VAL A 213 -5.45 -9.40 12.19
C VAL A 213 -6.88 -9.13 12.63
N LEU A 214 -7.67 -8.48 11.80
CA LEU A 214 -9.05 -8.16 12.11
C LEU A 214 -9.90 -9.43 11.96
N LEU A 215 -10.50 -9.90 13.05
CA LEU A 215 -11.45 -11.02 12.99
C LEU A 215 -12.88 -10.52 12.79
N ARG A 216 -13.23 -9.43 13.49
CA ARG A 216 -14.54 -8.78 13.41
C ARG A 216 -14.43 -7.32 13.84
N GLY A 217 -15.24 -6.44 13.25
CA GLY A 217 -15.34 -5.05 13.68
C GLY A 217 -14.72 -4.10 12.68
N LYS A 218 -14.29 -2.92 13.15
CA LYS A 218 -13.68 -1.88 12.31
C LYS A 218 -12.61 -1.13 13.08
N ILE A 219 -11.43 -0.97 12.47
CA ILE A 219 -10.30 -0.24 13.07
C ILE A 219 -9.99 0.99 12.23
N ARG A 220 -9.85 2.13 12.91
CA ARG A 220 -9.34 3.38 12.35
C ARG A 220 -7.82 3.40 12.46
N VAL A 221 -7.15 3.65 11.34
CA VAL A 221 -5.72 3.97 11.30
C VAL A 221 -5.57 5.48 11.14
N ALA A 222 -4.87 6.12 12.07
CA ALA A 222 -4.69 7.58 12.05
C ALA A 222 -3.23 8.00 12.25
N SER A 223 -2.82 9.03 11.53
CA SER A 223 -1.52 9.67 11.75
C SER A 223 -1.70 11.18 11.79
N HIS A 224 -1.08 11.84 12.77
CA HIS A 224 -1.21 13.29 13.00
C HIS A 224 -2.68 13.76 13.09
N GLY A 225 -3.54 12.97 13.75
CA GLY A 225 -4.96 13.29 13.93
C GLY A 225 -5.84 13.09 12.68
N LYS A 226 -5.26 12.73 11.53
CA LYS A 226 -6.01 12.42 10.30
C LYS A 226 -6.16 10.92 10.13
N THR A 227 -7.37 10.46 9.81
CA THR A 227 -7.60 9.08 9.37
C THR A 227 -6.92 8.86 8.03
N ILE A 228 -6.02 7.88 7.97
CA ILE A 228 -5.27 7.53 6.77
C ILE A 228 -5.69 6.20 6.15
N ALA A 229 -6.34 5.33 6.93
CA ALA A 229 -6.95 4.09 6.45
C ALA A 229 -8.05 3.61 7.40
N ARG A 230 -8.92 2.72 6.91
CA ARG A 230 -9.89 1.96 7.71
C ARG A 230 -9.75 0.48 7.41
N ILE A 231 -9.59 -0.31 8.47
CA ILE A 231 -9.54 -1.78 8.41
C ILE A 231 -10.95 -2.27 8.70
N GLU A 232 -11.60 -2.83 7.68
CA GLU A 232 -13.01 -3.27 7.75
C GLU A 232 -13.20 -4.70 7.28
N THR A 233 -12.14 -5.34 6.76
CA THR A 233 -12.21 -6.66 6.16
C THR A 233 -11.75 -7.73 7.14
N PRO A 234 -12.58 -8.73 7.49
CA PRO A 234 -12.12 -9.89 8.24
C PRO A 234 -10.95 -10.61 7.56
N GLY A 235 -9.97 -11.05 8.34
CA GLY A 235 -8.69 -11.61 7.90
C GLY A 235 -7.65 -10.56 7.49
N GLU A 236 -7.99 -9.27 7.51
CA GLU A 236 -7.05 -8.20 7.15
C GLU A 236 -5.97 -8.02 8.22
N ALA A 237 -4.71 -8.17 7.81
CA ALA A 237 -3.54 -7.89 8.65
C ALA A 237 -3.17 -6.40 8.60
N PHE A 238 -2.84 -5.84 9.77
CA PHE A 238 -2.47 -4.44 9.94
C PHE A 238 -1.49 -4.24 11.09
N GLY A 239 -0.78 -3.11 11.09
CA GLY A 239 0.25 -2.80 12.09
C GLY A 239 1.57 -3.57 11.88
N GLU A 240 1.72 -4.20 10.72
CA GLU A 240 2.83 -5.02 10.27
C GLU A 240 4.13 -4.23 10.03
N LEU A 241 4.01 -2.99 9.53
CA LEU A 241 5.17 -2.19 9.12
C LEU A 241 6.18 -2.01 10.26
N SER A 242 5.71 -1.47 11.39
CA SER A 242 6.58 -1.19 12.54
C SER A 242 7.11 -2.46 13.20
N LEU A 243 6.41 -3.60 13.08
CA LEU A 243 6.88 -4.90 13.56
C LEU A 243 8.16 -5.31 12.80
N PHE A 244 8.14 -5.28 11.47
CA PHE A 244 9.27 -5.71 10.63
C PHE A 244 10.45 -4.73 10.65
N MET A 245 10.16 -3.43 10.68
CA MET A 245 11.18 -2.38 10.82
C MET A 245 11.83 -2.35 12.21
N ASN A 246 11.24 -3.01 13.21
CA ASN A 246 11.67 -2.93 14.61
C ASN A 246 11.75 -1.47 15.11
N ASN A 247 10.75 -0.67 14.76
CA ASN A 247 10.69 0.76 15.05
C ASN A 247 9.41 1.10 15.84
N LYS A 248 9.21 2.38 16.18
CA LYS A 248 7.98 2.88 16.80
C LYS A 248 6.78 2.75 15.85
N ARG A 249 5.58 2.76 16.42
CA ARG A 249 4.31 2.82 15.66
C ARG A 249 4.24 4.07 14.81
N THR A 250 4.04 3.90 13.50
CA THR A 250 3.90 4.99 12.53
C THR A 250 2.52 5.69 12.59
N ALA A 251 1.53 5.00 13.14
CA ALA A 251 0.15 5.44 13.25
C ALA A 251 -0.50 4.95 14.57
N GLU A 252 -1.56 5.64 14.97
CA GLU A 252 -2.48 5.22 16.03
C GLU A 252 -3.56 4.30 15.46
N LEU A 253 -3.93 3.28 16.24
CA LEU A 253 -4.97 2.31 15.89
C LEU A 253 -6.09 2.37 16.95
N THR A 254 -7.32 2.60 16.51
CA THR A 254 -8.49 2.70 17.41
C THR A 254 -9.66 1.90 16.87
N ALA A 255 -10.32 1.12 17.72
CA ALA A 255 -11.57 0.46 17.37
C ALA A 255 -12.69 1.49 17.16
N LEU A 256 -13.38 1.44 16.02
CA LEU A 256 -14.55 2.29 15.71
C LEU A 256 -15.85 1.69 16.24
N GLU A 257 -15.87 0.38 16.41
CA GLU A 257 -16.95 -0.40 16.99
C GLU A 257 -16.34 -1.55 17.80
N LYS A 258 -17.17 -2.32 18.52
CA LYS A 258 -16.68 -3.52 19.22
C LYS A 258 -15.98 -4.46 18.23
N SER A 259 -14.67 -4.60 18.40
CA SER A 259 -13.79 -5.27 17.45
C SER A 259 -13.04 -6.40 18.12
N THR A 260 -12.88 -7.51 17.39
CA THR A 260 -12.15 -8.69 17.81
C THR A 260 -10.95 -8.83 16.89
N VAL A 261 -9.76 -8.90 17.49
CA VAL A 261 -8.49 -8.90 16.75
C VAL A 261 -7.60 -10.01 17.27
N LEU A 262 -6.91 -10.68 16.36
CA LEU A 262 -5.81 -11.57 16.70
C LEU A 262 -4.53 -10.74 16.85
N VAL A 263 -3.77 -10.96 17.92
CA VAL A 263 -2.50 -10.27 18.19
C VAL A 263 -1.32 -11.21 17.95
N ILE A 264 -0.45 -10.85 17.01
CA ILE A 264 0.78 -11.59 16.72
C ILE A 264 1.94 -10.72 17.21
N THR A 265 2.65 -11.16 18.24
CA THR A 265 3.77 -10.45 18.84
C THR A 265 5.11 -10.91 18.26
N LYS A 266 6.19 -10.15 18.49
CA LYS A 266 7.54 -10.59 18.07
C LYS A 266 7.93 -11.94 18.68
N GLU A 267 7.46 -12.19 19.90
CA GLU A 267 7.77 -13.39 20.67
C GLU A 267 7.09 -14.63 20.08
N ASN A 268 5.84 -14.52 19.61
CA ASN A 268 5.10 -15.64 19.03
C ASN A 268 5.12 -15.67 17.49
N LEU A 269 5.75 -14.69 16.83
CA LEU A 269 5.76 -14.57 15.36
C LEU A 269 6.32 -15.83 14.68
N ARG A 270 7.31 -16.49 15.29
CA ARG A 270 7.90 -17.72 14.74
C ARG A 270 6.94 -18.91 14.81
N GLU A 271 6.37 -19.16 15.98
CA GLU A 271 5.34 -20.20 16.19
C GLU A 271 4.18 -19.97 15.21
N PHE A 272 3.68 -18.74 15.13
CA PHE A 272 2.59 -18.39 14.23
C PHE A 272 2.95 -18.59 12.74
N HIS A 273 4.19 -18.31 12.35
CA HIS A 273 4.66 -18.57 11.00
C HIS A 273 4.80 -20.07 10.69
N GLU A 274 5.18 -20.89 11.67
CA GLU A 274 5.25 -22.35 11.50
C GLU A 274 3.86 -22.95 11.24
N ASP A 275 2.82 -22.41 11.88
CA ASP A 275 1.42 -22.76 11.62
C ASP A 275 0.90 -22.17 10.30
N HIS A 276 1.39 -20.98 9.91
CA HIS A 276 0.96 -20.26 8.72
C HIS A 276 2.12 -19.85 7.78
N PRO A 277 2.84 -20.80 7.13
CA PRO A 277 4.06 -20.52 6.37
C PRO A 277 3.91 -19.51 5.21
N LEU A 278 2.68 -19.32 4.71
CA LEU A 278 2.39 -18.37 3.63
C LEU A 278 2.21 -16.93 4.11
N MET A 279 2.13 -16.68 5.43
CA MET A 279 1.78 -15.35 5.94
C MET A 279 2.75 -14.27 5.45
N PHE A 280 4.06 -14.56 5.41
CA PHE A 280 5.07 -13.57 5.01
C PHE A 280 5.01 -13.28 3.52
N PHE A 281 4.71 -14.29 2.71
CA PHE A 281 4.47 -14.10 1.28
C PHE A 281 3.23 -13.23 1.05
N GLN A 282 2.13 -13.49 1.76
CA GLN A 282 0.89 -12.72 1.66
C GLN A 282 1.09 -11.25 2.06
N ILE A 283 1.80 -11.00 3.17
CA ILE A 283 2.15 -9.65 3.60
C ILE A 283 3.06 -8.98 2.56
N ALA A 284 4.13 -9.65 2.13
CA ALA A 284 5.10 -9.10 1.19
C ALA A 284 4.45 -8.72 -0.14
N ARG A 285 3.54 -9.56 -0.67
CA ARG A 285 2.75 -9.27 -1.87
C ARG A 285 1.95 -7.98 -1.75
N THR A 286 1.28 -7.77 -0.62
CA THR A 286 0.53 -6.54 -0.37
C THR A 286 1.47 -5.33 -0.26
N LEU A 287 2.55 -5.44 0.51
CA LEU A 287 3.50 -4.35 0.66
C LEU A 287 4.16 -3.98 -0.67
N ALA A 288 4.55 -4.95 -1.49
CA ALA A 288 5.14 -4.71 -2.81
C ALA A 288 4.17 -3.99 -3.76
N LYS A 289 2.88 -4.37 -3.77
CA LYS A 289 1.86 -3.62 -4.53
C LYS A 289 1.69 -2.19 -4.02
N ARG A 290 1.71 -1.98 -2.70
CA ARG A 290 1.69 -0.64 -2.09
C ARG A 290 2.94 0.18 -2.47
N VAL A 291 4.12 -0.44 -2.59
CA VAL A 291 5.33 0.22 -3.07
C VAL A 291 5.12 0.74 -4.49
N GLY A 292 4.64 -0.13 -5.41
CA GLY A 292 4.35 0.28 -6.79
C GLY A 292 3.42 1.50 -6.87
N MET A 293 2.29 1.46 -6.15
CA MET A 293 1.36 2.60 -6.11
C MET A 293 1.98 3.87 -5.53
N ASN A 294 2.78 3.74 -4.47
CA ASN A 294 3.46 4.87 -3.86
C ASN A 294 4.44 5.53 -4.85
N LEU A 295 5.21 4.72 -5.58
CA LEU A 295 6.18 5.20 -6.58
C LEU A 295 5.47 5.92 -7.74
N GLU A 296 4.40 5.33 -8.28
CA GLU A 296 3.58 5.97 -9.34
C GLU A 296 3.07 7.34 -8.88
N ARG A 297 2.59 7.44 -7.64
CA ARG A 297 2.07 8.69 -7.08
C ARG A 297 3.16 9.73 -6.85
N ILE A 298 4.33 9.32 -6.36
CA ILE A 298 5.48 10.21 -6.19
C ILE A 298 5.89 10.79 -7.54
N GLU A 299 6.00 9.94 -8.56
CA GLU A 299 6.35 10.35 -9.93
C GLU A 299 5.32 11.30 -10.51
N GLN A 300 4.03 10.96 -10.38
CA GLN A 300 2.96 11.83 -10.85
C GLN A 300 2.98 13.18 -10.12
N GLY A 301 3.25 13.18 -8.80
CA GLY A 301 3.43 14.38 -8.00
C GLY A 301 4.62 15.25 -8.42
N ILE A 302 5.69 14.65 -8.96
CA ILE A 302 6.84 15.38 -9.52
C ILE A 302 6.48 15.96 -10.90
N LEU A 303 5.88 15.15 -11.76
CA LEU A 303 5.49 15.56 -13.11
C LEU A 303 4.51 16.73 -13.08
N ASP A 304 3.48 16.66 -12.24
CA ASP A 304 2.47 17.73 -12.11
C ASP A 304 3.09 19.07 -11.66
N ARG A 305 4.15 19.03 -10.84
CA ARG A 305 4.86 20.23 -10.41
C ARG A 305 5.75 20.82 -11.49
N ARG A 306 6.32 19.96 -12.35
CA ARG A 306 7.18 20.37 -13.46
C ARG A 306 6.39 20.95 -14.63
N ASP A 307 5.14 20.50 -14.81
CA ASP A 307 4.27 20.91 -15.91
C ASP A 307 2.85 21.27 -15.41
N PRO A 308 2.67 22.47 -14.84
CA PRO A 308 1.40 22.91 -14.29
C PRO A 308 0.28 23.07 -15.33
N GLU A 309 0.63 23.40 -16.58
CA GLU A 309 -0.34 23.56 -17.67
C GLU A 309 -0.95 22.22 -18.04
N ARG A 310 -0.13 21.19 -18.24
CA ARG A 310 -0.61 19.83 -18.48
C ARG A 310 -1.41 19.29 -17.31
N PHE A 311 -1.02 19.63 -16.08
CA PHE A 311 -1.83 19.30 -14.90
C PHE A 311 -3.21 19.97 -14.95
N ALA A 312 -3.29 21.24 -15.31
CA ALA A 312 -4.55 21.97 -15.45
C ALA A 312 -5.46 21.35 -16.52
N GLU A 313 -4.92 20.99 -17.69
CA GLU A 313 -5.66 20.30 -18.76
C GLU A 313 -6.26 18.98 -18.27
N ARG A 314 -5.47 18.17 -17.56
CA ARG A 314 -5.95 16.91 -16.99
C ARG A 314 -7.01 17.14 -15.92
N ALA A 315 -6.89 18.20 -15.12
CA ALA A 315 -7.89 18.54 -14.11
C ALA A 315 -9.23 18.96 -14.74
N GLU A 316 -9.20 19.68 -15.86
CA GLU A 316 -10.40 19.98 -16.64
C GLU A 316 -11.01 18.73 -17.28
N GLU A 317 -10.18 17.83 -17.81
CA GLU A 317 -10.64 16.56 -18.36
C GLU A 317 -11.33 15.71 -17.30
N ALA A 318 -10.75 15.59 -16.09
CA ALA A 318 -11.37 14.93 -14.95
C ALA A 318 -12.74 15.53 -14.61
N ALA A 319 -12.88 16.86 -14.66
CA ALA A 319 -14.15 17.52 -14.44
C ALA A 319 -15.20 17.17 -15.53
N ARG A 320 -14.78 17.06 -16.79
CA ARG A 320 -15.63 16.60 -17.91
C ARG A 320 -16.08 15.15 -17.71
N GLU A 321 -15.14 14.26 -17.39
CA GLU A 321 -15.44 12.84 -17.11
C GLU A 321 -16.43 12.70 -15.94
N ARG A 322 -16.27 13.48 -14.86
CA ARG A 322 -17.23 13.52 -13.75
C ARG A 322 -18.64 13.89 -14.22
N ILE A 323 -18.76 14.93 -15.06
CA ILE A 323 -20.06 15.36 -15.59
C ILE A 323 -20.71 14.23 -16.40
N THR A 324 -19.93 13.56 -17.24
CA THR A 324 -20.41 12.38 -18.00
C THR A 324 -20.85 11.25 -17.06
N LEU A 325 -20.07 10.93 -16.03
CA LEU A 325 -20.39 9.89 -15.05
C LEU A 325 -21.71 10.20 -14.32
N VAL A 326 -21.87 11.43 -13.83
CA VAL A 326 -23.09 11.87 -13.14
C VAL A 326 -24.31 11.78 -14.06
N ARG A 327 -24.18 12.23 -15.31
CA ARG A 327 -25.27 12.17 -16.29
C ARG A 327 -25.72 10.73 -16.54
N ASP A 328 -24.77 9.86 -16.87
CA ASP A 328 -25.06 8.47 -17.21
C ASP A 328 -25.61 7.71 -15.98
N LEU A 329 -25.08 7.99 -14.78
CA LEU A 329 -25.55 7.38 -13.54
C LEU A 329 -26.98 7.83 -13.16
N ARG A 330 -27.33 9.11 -13.36
CA ARG A 330 -28.71 9.61 -13.18
C ARG A 330 -29.68 8.96 -14.14
N GLU A 331 -29.27 8.71 -15.38
CA GLU A 331 -30.10 8.00 -16.35
C GLU A 331 -30.38 6.56 -15.89
N ILE A 332 -29.36 5.85 -15.42
CA ILE A 332 -29.51 4.50 -14.86
C ILE A 332 -30.40 4.53 -13.61
N GLU A 333 -30.19 5.46 -12.69
CA GLU A 333 -31.01 5.63 -11.50
C GLU A 333 -32.49 5.85 -11.86
N ARG A 334 -32.77 6.72 -12.83
CA ARG A 334 -34.13 6.99 -13.29
C ARG A 334 -34.81 5.75 -13.87
N LEU A 335 -34.08 4.93 -14.62
CA LEU A 335 -34.60 3.73 -15.28
C LEU A 335 -34.77 2.55 -14.32
N THR A 336 -33.85 2.39 -13.36
CA THR A 336 -33.82 1.22 -12.46
C THR A 336 -34.48 1.48 -11.11
N LYS A 337 -34.58 2.75 -10.69
CA LYS A 337 -35.05 3.18 -9.36
C LYS A 337 -34.28 2.53 -8.19
N GLU A 338 -33.02 2.17 -8.41
CA GLU A 338 -32.17 1.52 -7.40
C GLU A 338 -31.73 2.53 -6.34
N ARG A 339 -32.15 2.31 -5.07
CA ARG A 339 -31.93 3.24 -3.95
C ARG A 339 -30.45 3.57 -3.70
N GLY A 340 -29.53 2.64 -3.95
CA GLY A 340 -28.10 2.84 -3.70
C GLY A 340 -27.43 3.82 -4.67
N LEU A 341 -28.07 4.18 -5.78
CA LEU A 341 -27.47 5.08 -6.78
C LEU A 341 -27.54 6.55 -6.38
N ALA A 342 -28.56 6.96 -5.62
CA ALA A 342 -28.71 8.31 -5.09
C ALA A 342 -27.53 8.72 -4.20
N ASP A 343 -27.14 7.83 -3.27
CA ASP A 343 -26.03 8.06 -2.34
C ASP A 343 -24.69 8.19 -3.08
N LEU A 344 -24.50 7.40 -4.15
CA LEU A 344 -23.29 7.46 -4.98
C LEU A 344 -23.24 8.74 -5.82
N LEU A 345 -24.38 9.23 -6.29
CA LEU A 345 -24.47 10.53 -6.98
C LEU A 345 -24.09 11.69 -6.06
N PHE A 346 -24.44 11.62 -4.77
CA PHE A 346 -24.06 12.63 -3.79
C PHE A 346 -22.53 12.74 -3.65
N LEU A 347 -21.80 11.63 -3.66
CA LEU A 347 -20.33 11.62 -3.59
C LEU A 347 -19.65 12.32 -4.78
N LEU A 348 -20.34 12.45 -5.92
CA LEU A 348 -19.85 13.12 -7.12
C LEU A 348 -20.26 14.61 -7.21
N SER A 349 -21.09 15.08 -6.27
CA SER A 349 -21.67 16.43 -6.31
C SER A 349 -20.79 17.51 -5.65
N GLU A 350 -19.79 17.10 -4.86
CA GLU A 350 -18.71 17.95 -4.34
C GLU A 350 -17.48 17.99 -5.26
#